data_AF-A0A450WQ06-F1
#
_entry.id   AF-A0A450WQ06-F1
#
_cell.length_a   1.000
_cell.length_b   1.000
_cell.length_c   1.000
_cell.angle_alpha   90.00
_cell.angle_beta   90.00
_cell.angle_gamma   90.00
#
_symmetry.space_group_name_H-M   'P 1'
#
loop_
_entity.id
_entity.type
_entity.pdbx_description
1 polymer ?
#
loop_
_entity_poly.entity_id
_entity_poly.type
_entity_poly.pdbx_seq_one_letter_code
_entity_poly.pdbx_strand_id
1 'polypeptide(L)'
;MTKEPGGKVNNFYRQTFQDILDYDGHGHTIEDSIIRRVRSEDKKVSWLEFFNIWNSGDDKDKIQHVMDRASATVTEVVFGRWNKIFGEDARGKEINISFDTTEGIRRDKNGQVIKVNEHDLFVRFQIKDGTRRFNVNDRSLGFRWFFAFMMFTQFRVAREGSRPILFLFDEPASNLHAAAQQKLIDSFPEITRGNHTLAYTTHSHYMIEPKWLEQTFIVTNRADAPSGSVIDDTLSLSDESLDIKATRYRAFVGAHPKQTNYFQPVLDRLQVVPSRFDIDRSSIIVEGKSDYYVLRYAMRLLEVTDIPLIPGLGAGTFGALVALHLGWGLKMLFLLDGDKEGKVERERYIREYGLSESNMATIDELVSDVSEIEDLLDDGARGIISKELDLSKKPTKKEISRYFQERLAQDEISALGSGFDEKARAVLSGLQQRLDSEEGQGDSMREPVSQHKEEKRP
;
A
#
# COMPACT_ATOMS: atom_id res chain seq x y z
N MET A 1 27.32 -0.19 -18.59
CA MET A 1 26.83 -1.30 -19.43
C MET A 1 27.79 -2.46 -19.23
N THR A 2 27.28 -3.64 -18.86
CA THR A 2 28.02 -4.75 -18.22
C THR A 2 29.17 -5.31 -19.07
N LYS A 3 30.06 -6.10 -18.43
CA LYS A 3 31.29 -6.69 -19.01
C LYS A 3 31.12 -7.54 -20.28
N GLU A 4 29.89 -7.86 -20.69
CA GLU A 4 29.62 -8.60 -21.93
C GLU A 4 28.84 -7.72 -22.94
N PRO A 5 29.46 -7.32 -24.05
CA PRO A 5 28.78 -6.62 -25.15
C PRO A 5 27.68 -7.50 -25.77
N GLY A 6 26.48 -6.94 -25.94
CA GLY A 6 25.41 -7.56 -26.76
C GLY A 6 24.52 -8.62 -26.08
N GLY A 7 24.68 -8.89 -24.78
CA GLY A 7 23.77 -9.77 -24.05
C GLY A 7 22.36 -9.17 -23.86
N LYS A 8 21.32 -10.01 -23.79
CA LYS A 8 19.92 -9.57 -23.51
C LYS A 8 19.82 -8.67 -22.27
N VAL A 9 20.59 -9.00 -21.23
CA VAL A 9 20.68 -8.22 -19.99
C VAL A 9 21.26 -6.83 -20.23
N ASN A 10 22.31 -6.73 -21.05
CA ASN A 10 22.91 -5.44 -21.38
C ASN A 10 21.90 -4.57 -22.13
N ASN A 11 21.23 -5.12 -23.15
CA ASN A 11 20.20 -4.42 -23.91
C ASN A 11 19.07 -3.89 -23.04
N PHE A 12 18.62 -4.67 -22.04
CA PHE A 12 17.64 -4.21 -21.06
C PHE A 12 18.13 -2.97 -20.30
N TYR A 13 19.33 -3.01 -19.72
CA TYR A 13 19.88 -1.84 -19.02
C TYR A 13 20.19 -0.66 -19.93
N ARG A 14 20.58 -0.88 -21.19
CA ARG A 14 20.71 0.18 -22.19
C ARG A 14 19.36 0.85 -22.41
N GLN A 15 18.30 0.06 -22.58
CA GLN A 15 16.96 0.59 -22.74
C GLN A 15 16.49 1.32 -21.49
N THR A 16 16.71 0.79 -20.29
CA THR A 16 16.38 1.51 -19.04
C THR A 16 17.09 2.85 -18.97
N PHE A 17 18.37 2.91 -19.34
CA PHE A 17 19.09 4.18 -19.36
C PHE A 17 18.55 5.14 -20.43
N GLN A 18 18.16 4.64 -21.60
CA GLN A 18 17.47 5.46 -22.61
C GLN A 18 16.13 5.98 -22.08
N ASP A 19 15.35 5.15 -21.39
CA ASP A 19 14.07 5.54 -20.81
C ASP A 19 14.25 6.70 -19.78
N ILE A 20 15.38 6.79 -19.08
CA ILE A 20 15.73 7.94 -18.21
C ILE A 20 15.99 9.20 -19.04
N LEU A 21 16.75 9.08 -20.14
CA LEU A 21 17.05 10.22 -21.02
C LEU A 21 15.79 10.73 -21.73
N ASP A 22 14.89 9.83 -22.10
CA ASP A 22 13.59 10.16 -22.70
C ASP A 22 12.71 10.90 -21.67
N TYR A 23 12.69 10.44 -20.42
CA TYR A 23 11.97 11.10 -19.32
C TYR A 23 12.43 12.54 -19.07
N ASP A 24 13.73 12.80 -19.21
CA ASP A 24 14.30 14.15 -19.09
C ASP A 24 13.77 15.11 -20.18
N GLY A 25 13.28 14.60 -21.32
CA GLY A 25 12.55 15.39 -22.33
C GLY A 25 13.40 16.28 -23.24
N HIS A 26 14.73 16.11 -23.25
CA HIS A 26 15.66 16.96 -24.02
C HIS A 26 16.15 16.31 -25.32
N GLY A 27 15.57 15.16 -25.71
CA GLY A 27 15.89 14.47 -26.97
C GLY A 27 17.25 13.78 -27.00
N HIS A 28 17.87 13.53 -25.84
CA HIS A 28 19.15 12.83 -25.76
C HIS A 28 18.99 11.34 -26.03
N THR A 29 19.72 10.82 -27.01
CA THR A 29 19.82 9.38 -27.27
C THR A 29 21.19 8.85 -26.87
N ILE A 30 21.25 7.59 -26.44
CA ILE A 30 22.52 6.89 -26.19
C ILE A 30 23.38 6.91 -27.45
N GLU A 31 22.79 6.74 -28.63
CA GLU A 31 23.54 6.69 -29.88
C GLU A 31 24.18 8.06 -30.21
N ASP A 32 23.39 9.13 -30.22
CA ASP A 32 23.85 10.45 -30.66
C ASP A 32 24.66 11.19 -29.59
N SER A 33 24.21 11.09 -28.33
CA SER A 33 24.79 11.88 -27.24
C SER A 33 26.00 11.22 -26.60
N ILE A 34 26.16 9.90 -26.76
CA ILE A 34 27.19 9.10 -26.07
C ILE A 34 28.02 8.30 -27.07
N ILE A 35 27.44 7.33 -27.78
CA ILE A 35 28.19 6.36 -28.60
C ILE A 35 28.92 7.04 -29.76
N ARG A 36 28.26 7.95 -30.47
CA ARG A 36 28.86 8.71 -31.59
C ARG A 36 30.12 9.48 -31.17
N ARG A 37 30.22 9.90 -29.90
CA ARG A 37 31.37 10.64 -29.35
C ARG A 37 32.54 9.72 -29.00
N VAL A 38 32.24 8.52 -28.50
CA VAL A 38 33.26 7.53 -28.13
C VAL A 38 33.80 6.80 -29.36
N ARG A 39 32.95 6.57 -30.36
CA ARG A 39 33.25 5.76 -31.56
C ARG A 39 33.34 6.57 -32.85
N SER A 40 33.68 7.85 -32.75
CA SER A 40 33.93 8.68 -33.92
C SER A 40 35.14 8.15 -34.72
N GLU A 41 35.19 8.41 -36.03
CA GLU A 41 36.23 7.83 -36.91
C GLU A 41 37.66 8.18 -36.47
N ASP A 42 37.88 9.39 -35.92
CA ASP A 42 39.15 9.85 -35.35
C ASP A 42 39.57 9.08 -34.08
N LYS A 43 38.64 8.35 -33.45
CA LYS A 43 38.85 7.62 -32.20
C LYS A 43 38.91 6.10 -32.39
N LYS A 44 38.82 5.60 -33.62
CA LYS A 44 39.00 4.18 -33.97
C LYS A 44 40.48 3.79 -34.05
N VAL A 45 41.20 4.04 -32.97
CA VAL A 45 42.66 3.90 -32.87
C VAL A 45 43.05 2.90 -31.78
N SER A 46 44.34 2.70 -31.52
CA SER A 46 44.76 1.86 -30.40
C SER A 46 44.33 2.48 -29.06
N TRP A 47 44.20 1.66 -28.01
CA TRP A 47 43.72 2.12 -26.70
C TRP A 47 44.55 3.26 -26.08
N LEU A 48 45.87 3.24 -26.29
CA LEU A 48 46.77 4.30 -25.82
C LEU A 48 46.53 5.62 -26.56
N GLU A 49 46.37 5.56 -27.89
CA GLU A 49 46.08 6.73 -28.70
C GLU A 49 44.69 7.28 -28.40
N PHE A 50 43.70 6.40 -28.23
CA PHE A 50 42.35 6.76 -27.83
C PHE A 50 42.36 7.55 -26.53
N PHE A 51 43.08 7.09 -25.51
CA PHE A 51 43.16 7.81 -24.23
C PHE A 51 43.74 9.22 -24.36
N ASN A 52 44.76 9.40 -25.22
CA ASN A 52 45.35 10.71 -25.46
C ASN A 52 44.34 11.67 -26.11
N ILE A 53 43.61 11.19 -27.14
CA ILE A 53 42.57 11.97 -27.83
C ILE A 53 41.41 12.26 -26.85
N TRP A 54 40.96 11.25 -26.11
CA TRP A 54 39.85 11.32 -25.16
C TRP A 54 40.09 12.35 -24.06
N ASN A 55 41.31 12.40 -23.52
CA ASN A 55 41.66 13.35 -22.45
C ASN A 55 41.95 14.77 -22.96
N SER A 56 42.18 14.94 -24.25
CA SER A 56 42.48 16.25 -24.85
C SER A 56 41.24 16.93 -25.47
N GLY A 57 40.18 16.17 -25.73
CA GLY A 57 38.94 16.67 -26.33
C GLY A 57 37.89 17.12 -25.31
N ASP A 58 36.79 17.69 -25.81
CA ASP A 58 35.64 18.15 -25.02
C ASP A 58 34.48 17.13 -24.95
N ASP A 59 34.63 15.98 -25.63
CA ASP A 59 33.61 14.92 -25.67
C ASP A 59 33.29 14.39 -24.26
N LYS A 60 34.29 14.33 -23.37
CA LYS A 60 34.12 13.92 -21.97
C LYS A 60 33.15 14.84 -21.23
N ASP A 61 33.31 16.15 -21.37
CA ASP A 61 32.47 17.14 -20.68
C ASP A 61 31.04 17.13 -21.23
N LYS A 62 30.89 16.92 -22.55
CA LYS A 62 29.58 16.76 -23.20
C LYS A 62 28.84 15.51 -22.71
N ILE A 63 29.54 14.38 -22.57
CA ILE A 63 28.93 13.17 -21.98
C ILE A 63 28.64 13.40 -20.50
N GLN A 64 29.53 14.05 -19.75
CA GLN A 64 29.32 14.35 -18.33
C GLN A 64 28.05 15.17 -18.11
N HIS A 65 27.78 16.18 -18.94
CA HIS A 65 26.54 16.94 -18.89
C HIS A 65 25.29 16.06 -19.05
N VAL A 66 25.32 15.08 -19.97
CA VAL A 66 24.21 14.11 -20.13
C VAL A 66 24.05 13.26 -18.87
N MET A 67 25.16 12.84 -18.26
CA MET A 67 25.14 12.04 -17.02
C MET A 67 24.64 12.84 -15.82
N ASP A 68 24.98 14.13 -15.72
CA ASP A 68 24.53 15.02 -14.66
C ASP A 68 23.02 15.29 -14.75
N ARG A 69 22.49 15.46 -15.97
CA ARG A 69 21.05 15.55 -16.19
C ARG A 69 20.34 14.27 -15.78
N ALA A 70 20.79 13.12 -16.28
CA ALA A 70 20.23 11.83 -15.88
C ALA A 70 20.33 11.60 -14.36
N SER A 71 21.42 12.06 -13.73
CA SER A 71 21.60 12.02 -12.27
C SER A 71 20.53 12.82 -11.55
N ALA A 72 20.25 14.05 -12.00
CA ALA A 72 19.20 14.90 -11.44
C ALA A 72 17.81 14.27 -11.61
N THR A 73 17.48 13.78 -12.80
CA THR A 73 16.20 13.12 -13.09
C THR A 73 15.97 11.90 -12.19
N VAL A 74 16.97 11.03 -12.06
CA VAL A 74 16.85 9.84 -11.21
C VAL A 74 16.79 10.21 -9.74
N THR A 75 17.53 11.24 -9.31
CA THR A 75 17.46 11.77 -7.94
C THR A 75 16.07 12.25 -7.59
N GLU A 76 15.46 13.07 -8.44
CA GLU A 76 14.13 13.61 -8.21
C GLU A 76 13.08 12.49 -8.11
N VAL A 77 13.09 11.56 -9.07
CA VAL A 77 12.13 10.47 -9.12
C VAL A 77 12.30 9.51 -7.94
N VAL A 78 13.53 9.07 -7.64
CA VAL A 78 13.79 8.08 -6.59
C VAL A 78 13.63 8.71 -5.21
N PHE A 79 14.33 9.80 -4.91
CA PHE A 79 14.32 10.38 -3.57
C PHE A 79 13.07 11.22 -3.30
N GLY A 80 12.44 11.81 -4.32
CA GLY A 80 11.14 12.44 -4.19
C GLY A 80 10.07 11.46 -3.73
N ARG A 81 10.07 10.23 -4.27
CA ARG A 81 9.17 9.17 -3.78
C ARG A 81 9.62 8.53 -2.49
N TRP A 82 10.93 8.32 -2.31
CA TRP A 82 11.47 7.80 -1.05
C TRP A 82 11.02 8.66 0.13
N ASN A 83 11.10 9.99 0.03
CA ASN A 83 10.68 10.88 1.12
C ASN A 83 9.17 10.81 1.39
N LYS A 84 8.35 10.74 0.34
CA LYS A 84 6.89 10.56 0.48
C LYS A 84 6.54 9.24 1.18
N ILE A 85 7.21 8.16 0.79
CA ILE A 85 6.94 6.81 1.30
C ILE A 85 7.54 6.65 2.70
N PHE A 86 8.81 6.94 2.91
CA PHE A 86 9.47 6.61 4.18
C PHE A 86 9.39 7.73 5.22
N GLY A 87 8.96 8.94 4.86
CA GLY A 87 8.94 10.09 5.79
C GLY A 87 10.34 10.47 6.29
N GLU A 88 11.39 9.90 5.70
CA GLU A 88 12.77 10.23 5.99
C GLU A 88 13.15 11.52 5.29
N ASP A 89 13.94 12.35 5.97
CA ASP A 89 14.55 13.51 5.35
C ASP A 89 15.79 13.06 4.55
N ALA A 90 15.61 12.62 3.29
CA ALA A 90 16.74 12.32 2.41
C ALA A 90 17.44 13.59 1.89
N ARG A 91 17.23 14.76 2.51
CA ARG A 91 17.94 16.00 2.17
C ARG A 91 19.45 15.75 2.10
N GLY A 92 20.03 16.06 0.94
CA GLY A 92 21.47 15.91 0.68
C GLY A 92 21.89 14.56 0.08
N LYS A 93 20.96 13.62 -0.14
CA LYS A 93 21.22 12.39 -0.89
C LYS A 93 20.87 12.59 -2.36
N GLU A 94 21.78 12.19 -3.24
CA GLU A 94 21.61 12.27 -4.69
C GLU A 94 22.11 10.99 -5.36
N ILE A 95 21.53 10.66 -6.51
CA ILE A 95 22.03 9.63 -7.40
C ILE A 95 23.07 10.29 -8.29
N ASN A 96 24.31 9.80 -8.22
CA ASN A 96 25.38 10.19 -9.14
C ASN A 96 25.56 9.10 -10.19
N ILE A 97 25.37 9.45 -11.44
CA ILE A 97 25.65 8.62 -12.59
C ILE A 97 27.01 9.04 -13.13
N SER A 98 27.96 8.10 -13.12
CA SER A 98 29.30 8.31 -13.65
C SER A 98 29.56 7.36 -14.81
N PHE A 99 30.61 7.62 -15.58
CA PHE A 99 31.01 6.75 -16.67
C PHE A 99 32.54 6.62 -16.71
N ASP A 100 33.00 5.47 -17.21
CA ASP A 100 34.41 5.18 -17.43
C ASP A 100 34.55 4.52 -18.81
N THR A 101 35.61 4.86 -19.55
CA THR A 101 35.92 4.24 -20.84
C THR A 101 36.51 2.83 -20.66
N THR A 102 36.23 1.93 -21.59
CA THR A 102 36.76 0.56 -21.61
C THR A 102 37.38 0.23 -22.96
N GLU A 103 38.48 -0.53 -22.92
CA GLU A 103 39.12 -1.05 -24.11
C GLU A 103 38.17 -1.98 -24.85
N GLY A 104 38.17 -1.86 -26.17
CA GLY A 104 37.33 -2.61 -27.07
C GLY A 104 37.79 -4.05 -27.12
N ILE A 105 36.88 -5.00 -26.89
CA ILE A 105 37.18 -6.43 -27.00
C ILE A 105 36.13 -7.15 -27.84
N ARG A 106 36.57 -8.13 -28.63
CA ARG A 106 35.73 -9.03 -29.43
C ARG A 106 36.15 -10.47 -29.13
N ARG A 107 35.18 -11.37 -28.89
CA ARG A 107 35.46 -12.81 -28.78
C ARG A 107 35.48 -13.43 -30.18
N ASP A 108 36.49 -14.24 -30.47
CA ASP A 108 36.52 -15.04 -31.71
C ASP A 108 35.62 -16.29 -31.61
N LYS A 109 35.59 -17.10 -32.68
CA LYS A 109 34.80 -18.34 -32.73
C LYS A 109 35.23 -19.39 -31.69
N ASN A 110 36.43 -19.25 -31.12
CA ASN A 110 37.01 -20.14 -30.12
C ASN A 110 36.89 -19.56 -28.70
N GLY A 111 36.22 -18.42 -28.54
CA GLY A 111 36.05 -17.73 -27.25
C GLY A 111 37.26 -16.92 -26.79
N GLN A 112 38.31 -16.77 -27.61
CA GLN A 112 39.48 -15.97 -27.30
C GLN A 112 39.16 -14.49 -27.43
N VAL A 113 39.60 -13.69 -26.45
CA VAL A 113 39.37 -12.25 -26.40
C VAL A 113 40.42 -11.52 -27.25
N ILE A 114 39.96 -10.85 -28.30
CA ILE A 114 40.77 -10.04 -29.22
C ILE A 114 40.51 -8.56 -28.93
N LYS A 115 41.57 -7.77 -28.77
CA LYS A 115 41.47 -6.32 -28.63
C LYS A 115 41.11 -5.69 -29.97
N VAL A 116 40.19 -4.73 -29.95
CA VAL A 116 39.76 -3.98 -31.14
C VAL A 116 39.89 -2.48 -30.89
N ASN A 117 40.09 -1.74 -31.97
CA ASN A 117 40.23 -0.28 -31.95
C ASN A 117 38.90 0.47 -31.76
N GLU A 118 37.78 -0.25 -31.63
CA GLU A 118 36.50 0.33 -31.31
C GLU A 118 36.23 0.18 -29.81
N HIS A 119 36.37 1.28 -29.09
CA HIS A 119 36.25 1.33 -27.63
C HIS A 119 34.82 1.68 -27.20
N ASP A 120 34.54 1.52 -25.90
CA ASP A 120 33.20 1.74 -25.35
C ASP A 120 33.30 2.42 -23.98
N LEU A 121 32.18 2.62 -23.32
CA LEU A 121 32.12 3.05 -21.93
C LEU A 121 31.12 2.23 -21.12
N PHE A 122 31.27 2.30 -19.81
CA PHE A 122 30.27 1.79 -18.89
C PHE A 122 29.77 2.90 -17.98
N VAL A 123 28.45 3.01 -17.91
CA VAL A 123 27.76 3.83 -16.92
C VAL A 123 27.66 3.09 -15.58
N ARG A 124 27.85 3.81 -14.49
CA ARG A 124 27.76 3.36 -13.10
C ARG A 124 26.83 4.27 -12.31
N PHE A 125 25.99 3.68 -11.47
CA PHE A 125 25.13 4.39 -10.54
C PHE A 125 25.73 4.33 -9.13
N GLN A 126 25.85 5.49 -8.51
CA GLN A 126 26.30 5.65 -7.14
C GLN A 126 25.32 6.55 -6.38
N ILE A 127 25.31 6.43 -5.07
CA ILE A 127 24.55 7.31 -4.20
C ILE A 127 25.55 8.20 -3.50
N LYS A 128 25.39 9.51 -3.65
CA LYS A 128 26.17 10.50 -2.93
C LYS A 128 25.35 10.99 -1.74
N ASP A 129 25.99 11.01 -0.58
CA ASP A 129 25.44 11.47 0.70
C ASP A 129 26.48 12.43 1.30
N GLY A 130 26.25 13.73 1.11
CA GLY A 130 27.25 14.76 1.37
C GLY A 130 28.53 14.53 0.56
N THR A 131 29.64 14.20 1.24
CA THR A 131 30.95 13.92 0.61
C THR A 131 31.19 12.44 0.34
N ARG A 132 30.34 11.55 0.84
CA ARG A 132 30.51 10.10 0.71
C ARG A 132 29.81 9.58 -0.54
N ARG A 133 30.40 8.56 -1.17
CA ARG A 133 29.84 7.86 -2.32
C ARG A 133 29.72 6.38 -2.01
N PHE A 134 28.55 5.82 -2.27
CA PHE A 134 28.23 4.42 -2.05
C PHE A 134 27.78 3.79 -3.37
N ASN A 135 28.14 2.54 -3.64
CA ASN A 135 27.50 1.85 -4.74
C ASN A 135 26.07 1.50 -4.34
N VAL A 136 25.16 1.40 -5.31
CA VAL A 136 23.78 0.96 -5.05
C VAL A 136 23.77 -0.41 -4.34
N ASN A 137 24.71 -1.29 -4.68
CA ASN A 137 24.86 -2.61 -4.08
C ASN A 137 25.23 -2.59 -2.58
N ASP A 138 25.82 -1.48 -2.10
CA ASP A 138 26.25 -1.33 -0.70
C ASP A 138 25.10 -0.87 0.21
N ARG A 139 23.90 -0.63 -0.34
CA ARG A 139 22.71 -0.21 0.41
C ARG A 139 21.89 -1.39 0.89
N SER A 140 20.95 -1.10 1.80
CA SER A 140 19.99 -2.09 2.31
C SER A 140 19.23 -2.77 1.16
N LEU A 141 18.84 -4.03 1.39
CA LEU A 141 18.05 -4.79 0.41
C LEU A 141 16.76 -4.06 0.03
N GLY A 142 16.10 -3.45 1.01
CA GLY A 142 14.91 -2.62 0.79
C GLY A 142 15.17 -1.43 -0.14
N PHE A 143 16.24 -0.66 0.09
CA PHE A 143 16.59 0.45 -0.80
C PHE A 143 16.94 -0.06 -2.21
N ARG A 144 17.73 -1.13 -2.32
CA ARG A 144 18.11 -1.72 -3.62
C ARG A 144 16.90 -2.16 -4.42
N TRP A 145 15.94 -2.82 -3.76
CA TRP A 145 14.69 -3.24 -4.36
C TRP A 145 13.87 -2.03 -4.82
N PHE A 146 13.69 -1.03 -3.95
CA PHE A 146 12.94 0.18 -4.26
C PHE A 146 13.56 0.96 -5.42
N PHE A 147 14.88 1.14 -5.40
CA PHE A 147 15.62 1.79 -6.48
C PHE A 147 15.38 1.06 -7.81
N ALA A 148 15.52 -0.27 -7.83
CA ALA A 148 15.26 -1.06 -9.03
C ALA A 148 13.79 -0.97 -9.50
N PHE A 149 12.84 -1.06 -8.57
CA PHE A 149 11.41 -0.90 -8.85
C PHE A 149 11.12 0.43 -9.54
N MET A 150 11.64 1.53 -8.99
CA MET A 150 11.50 2.87 -9.56
C MET A 150 12.11 2.97 -10.96
N MET A 151 13.33 2.45 -11.12
CA MET A 151 14.05 2.47 -12.39
C MET A 151 13.32 1.72 -13.51
N PHE A 152 12.69 0.59 -13.19
CA PHE A 152 12.06 -0.29 -14.19
C PHE A 152 10.58 0.00 -14.42
N THR A 153 9.95 0.82 -13.58
CA THR A 153 8.53 1.17 -13.71
C THR A 153 8.34 2.62 -14.15
N GLN A 154 8.85 3.60 -13.40
CA GLN A 154 8.50 5.01 -13.59
C GLN A 154 9.01 5.56 -14.92
N PHE A 155 10.28 5.33 -15.23
CA PHE A 155 10.86 5.75 -16.52
C PHE A 155 10.25 4.98 -17.69
N ARG A 156 9.81 3.75 -17.44
CA ARG A 156 9.23 2.90 -18.48
C ARG A 156 7.83 3.36 -18.89
N VAL A 157 7.02 3.76 -17.91
CA VAL A 157 5.64 4.23 -18.10
C VAL A 157 5.59 5.60 -18.78
N ALA A 158 6.60 6.44 -18.55
CA ALA A 158 6.68 7.78 -19.16
C ALA A 158 6.99 7.76 -20.66
N ARG A 159 7.24 6.59 -21.25
CA ARG A 159 7.60 6.47 -22.67
C ARG A 159 6.37 6.65 -23.56
N GLU A 160 6.32 7.78 -24.28
CA GLU A 160 5.29 8.06 -25.28
C GLU A 160 5.27 7.00 -26.41
N GLY A 161 4.07 6.63 -26.86
CA GLY A 161 3.87 5.68 -27.95
C GLY A 161 4.26 4.23 -27.64
N SER A 162 4.52 3.90 -26.37
CA SER A 162 4.83 2.53 -25.97
C SER A 162 3.58 1.63 -26.02
N ARG A 163 3.79 0.36 -26.36
CA ARG A 163 2.73 -0.65 -26.26
C ARG A 163 2.33 -0.81 -24.80
N PRO A 164 1.05 -1.12 -24.50
CA PRO A 164 0.63 -1.54 -23.16
C PRO A 164 1.60 -2.56 -22.55
N ILE A 165 1.95 -2.38 -21.28
CA ILE A 165 2.97 -3.17 -20.58
C ILE A 165 2.26 -3.91 -19.45
N LEU A 166 2.57 -5.20 -19.32
CA LEU A 166 2.15 -6.02 -18.19
C LEU A 166 3.32 -6.13 -17.21
N PHE A 167 3.18 -5.50 -16.04
CA PHE A 167 4.11 -5.65 -14.92
C PHE A 167 3.68 -6.84 -14.06
N LEU A 168 4.60 -7.78 -13.87
CA LEU A 168 4.40 -8.95 -13.02
C LEU A 168 5.40 -8.91 -11.87
N PHE A 169 4.91 -8.83 -10.63
CA PHE A 169 5.74 -8.83 -9.44
C PHE A 169 5.48 -10.06 -8.58
N ASP A 170 6.54 -10.75 -8.19
CA ASP A 170 6.47 -11.83 -7.21
C ASP A 170 6.92 -11.31 -5.85
N GLU A 171 6.01 -11.33 -4.87
CA GLU A 171 6.20 -10.77 -3.52
C GLU A 171 6.96 -9.43 -3.50
N PRO A 172 6.44 -8.38 -4.18
CA PRO A 172 7.09 -7.08 -4.20
C PRO A 172 7.24 -6.55 -2.78
N ALA A 173 8.36 -5.89 -2.51
CA ALA A 173 8.63 -5.22 -1.24
C ALA A 173 8.67 -6.11 0.02
N SER A 174 8.84 -7.42 -0.10
CA SER A 174 9.16 -8.33 1.03
C SER A 174 10.32 -7.85 1.92
N ASN A 175 11.27 -7.10 1.35
CA ASN A 175 12.41 -6.52 2.07
C ASN A 175 12.15 -5.13 2.68
N LEU A 176 10.92 -4.61 2.58
CA LEU A 176 10.51 -3.34 3.19
C LEU A 176 9.75 -3.57 4.49
N HIS A 177 9.83 -2.62 5.41
CA HIS A 177 9.02 -2.63 6.62
C HIS A 177 7.53 -2.40 6.31
N ALA A 178 6.64 -2.84 7.19
CA ALA A 178 5.18 -2.79 7.03
C ALA A 178 4.64 -1.43 6.55
N ALA A 179 5.04 -0.34 7.20
CA ALA A 179 4.62 1.02 6.82
C ALA A 179 5.06 1.41 5.39
N ALA A 180 6.23 0.93 4.96
CA ALA A 180 6.75 1.16 3.62
C ALA A 180 6.08 0.28 2.56
N GLN A 181 5.67 -0.94 2.93
CA GLN A 181 4.85 -1.80 2.07
C GLN A 181 3.49 -1.13 1.79
N GLN A 182 2.79 -0.66 2.84
CA GLN A 182 1.51 0.03 2.69
C GLN A 182 1.63 1.24 1.75
N LYS A 183 2.61 2.11 1.98
CA LYS A 183 2.81 3.32 1.18
C LYS A 183 3.33 3.06 -0.23
N LEU A 184 3.96 1.90 -0.46
CA LEU A 184 4.36 1.50 -1.81
C LEU A 184 3.13 1.21 -2.68
N ILE A 185 2.06 0.64 -2.11
CA ILE A 185 0.81 0.37 -2.82
C ILE A 185 0.29 1.66 -3.47
N ASP A 186 0.40 2.80 -2.79
CA ASP A 186 -0.04 4.11 -3.29
C ASP A 186 0.64 4.51 -4.61
N SER A 187 1.78 3.89 -4.95
CA SER A 187 2.50 4.14 -6.21
C SER A 187 2.00 3.31 -7.40
N PHE A 188 1.27 2.22 -7.17
CA PHE A 188 0.84 1.30 -8.23
C PHE A 188 -0.15 1.92 -9.22
N PRO A 189 -1.15 2.74 -8.81
CA PRO A 189 -2.06 3.40 -9.75
C PRO A 189 -1.36 4.29 -10.78
N GLU A 190 -0.20 4.84 -10.44
CA GLU A 190 0.55 5.68 -11.38
C GLU A 190 1.29 4.84 -12.44
N ILE A 191 1.65 3.62 -12.10
CA ILE A 191 2.31 2.67 -13.01
C ILE A 191 1.31 2.11 -14.02
N THR A 192 0.03 1.99 -13.66
CA THR A 192 -1.05 1.49 -14.52
C THR A 192 -1.67 2.56 -15.43
N ARG A 193 -1.14 3.80 -15.42
CA ARG A 193 -1.52 4.84 -16.39
C ARG A 193 -1.25 4.37 -17.83
N GLY A 194 -1.94 4.93 -18.83
CA GLY A 194 -1.61 4.66 -20.24
C GLY A 194 -1.88 3.24 -20.73
N ASN A 195 -2.91 2.56 -20.20
CA ASN A 195 -3.29 1.16 -20.49
C ASN A 195 -2.27 0.11 -20.02
N HIS A 196 -1.35 0.45 -19.12
CA HIS A 196 -0.49 -0.55 -18.49
C HIS A 196 -1.25 -1.35 -17.42
N THR A 197 -0.89 -2.62 -17.25
CA THR A 197 -1.48 -3.53 -16.26
C THR A 197 -0.42 -3.96 -15.27
N LEU A 198 -0.76 -4.03 -13.99
CA LEU A 198 0.10 -4.55 -12.94
C LEU A 198 -0.60 -5.73 -12.26
N ALA A 199 0.09 -6.85 -12.14
CA ALA A 199 -0.33 -7.99 -11.34
C ALA A 199 0.80 -8.37 -10.38
N TYR A 200 0.45 -8.71 -9.14
CA TYR A 200 1.41 -9.12 -8.13
C TYR A 200 0.86 -10.22 -7.24
N THR A 201 1.77 -11.03 -6.68
CA THR A 201 1.51 -11.99 -5.62
C THR A 201 1.97 -11.40 -4.29
N THR A 202 1.29 -11.72 -3.19
CA THR A 202 1.77 -11.34 -1.86
C THR A 202 1.26 -12.28 -0.76
N HIS A 203 2.10 -12.49 0.25
CA HIS A 203 1.79 -13.04 1.56
C HIS A 203 1.68 -11.97 2.66
N SER A 204 1.94 -10.70 2.33
CA SER A 204 1.85 -9.60 3.27
C SER A 204 0.46 -8.97 3.24
N HIS A 205 -0.21 -8.91 4.40
CA HIS A 205 -1.47 -8.18 4.53
C HIS A 205 -1.29 -6.67 4.37
N TYR A 206 -0.08 -6.15 4.63
CA TYR A 206 0.27 -4.76 4.37
C TYR A 206 0.34 -4.40 2.88
N MET A 207 0.39 -5.42 2.00
CA MET A 207 0.38 -5.29 0.54
C MET A 207 -1.02 -5.50 -0.05
N ILE A 208 -2.07 -5.57 0.79
CA ILE A 208 -3.47 -5.71 0.35
C ILE A 208 -4.20 -4.38 0.54
N GLU A 209 -4.70 -3.82 -0.56
CA GLU A 209 -5.61 -2.68 -0.56
C GLU A 209 -7.07 -3.19 -0.66
N PRO A 210 -7.90 -2.99 0.38
CA PRO A 210 -9.31 -3.37 0.37
C PRO A 210 -10.08 -2.96 -0.89
N LYS A 211 -9.77 -1.80 -1.49
CA LYS A 211 -10.42 -1.32 -2.73
C LYS A 211 -10.25 -2.27 -3.92
N TRP A 212 -9.23 -3.13 -3.92
CA TRP A 212 -8.91 -4.01 -5.06
C TRP A 212 -9.32 -5.46 -4.85
N LEU A 213 -9.90 -5.82 -3.70
CA LEU A 213 -10.21 -7.21 -3.35
C LEU A 213 -11.09 -7.94 -4.37
N GLU A 214 -12.03 -7.25 -5.02
CA GLU A 214 -12.87 -7.83 -6.08
C GLU A 214 -12.07 -8.30 -7.31
N GLN A 215 -10.87 -7.76 -7.49
CA GLN A 215 -9.94 -8.08 -8.56
C GLN A 215 -8.89 -9.12 -8.13
N THR A 216 -8.91 -9.52 -6.85
CA THR A 216 -7.93 -10.41 -6.25
C THR A 216 -8.31 -11.87 -6.47
N PHE A 217 -7.29 -12.71 -6.60
CA PHE A 217 -7.43 -14.16 -6.65
C PHE A 217 -6.80 -14.76 -5.38
N ILE A 218 -7.55 -15.65 -4.73
CA ILE A 218 -7.03 -16.50 -3.67
C ILE A 218 -6.48 -17.76 -4.31
N VAL A 219 -5.19 -18.03 -4.09
CA VAL A 219 -4.50 -19.21 -4.57
C VAL A 219 -4.39 -20.23 -3.42
N THR A 220 -4.93 -21.43 -3.64
CA THR A 220 -4.96 -22.53 -2.65
C THR A 220 -4.48 -23.83 -3.28
N ASN A 221 -3.83 -24.66 -2.48
CA ASN A 221 -3.70 -26.09 -2.77
C ASN A 221 -4.94 -26.80 -2.22
N ARG A 222 -5.67 -27.58 -3.03
CA ARG A 222 -6.87 -28.30 -2.56
C ARG A 222 -6.58 -29.29 -1.43
N ALA A 223 -5.34 -29.76 -1.28
CA ALA A 223 -4.93 -30.60 -0.15
C ALA A 223 -5.11 -29.91 1.22
N ASP A 224 -5.11 -28.56 1.27
CA ASP A 224 -5.29 -27.76 2.49
C ASP A 224 -6.75 -27.30 2.72
N ALA A 225 -7.71 -27.69 1.88
CA ALA A 225 -9.12 -27.33 2.09
C ALA A 225 -9.70 -28.12 3.27
N PRO A 226 -10.43 -27.49 4.23
CA PRO A 226 -11.03 -28.21 5.34
C PRO A 226 -11.98 -29.29 4.82
N SER A 227 -11.77 -30.51 5.30
CA SER A 227 -12.46 -31.75 4.92
C SER A 227 -13.98 -31.66 5.12
N GLY A 228 -14.67 -31.06 4.16
CA GLY A 228 -16.13 -30.84 4.21
C GLY A 228 -16.90 -31.44 3.05
N SER A 229 -16.25 -31.96 2.00
CA SER A 229 -16.95 -32.50 0.84
C SER A 229 -16.14 -33.48 0.00
N VAL A 230 -15.64 -34.57 0.58
CA VAL A 230 -15.26 -35.75 -0.23
C VAL A 230 -15.59 -37.00 0.58
N ILE A 231 -16.82 -37.51 0.41
CA ILE A 231 -17.09 -38.94 0.59
C ILE A 231 -16.66 -39.58 -0.73
N ASP A 232 -15.37 -39.86 -0.86
CA ASP A 232 -14.85 -40.87 -1.79
C ASP A 232 -13.41 -41.20 -1.36
N ASP A 233 -13.29 -41.96 -0.27
CA ASP A 233 -12.04 -42.37 0.38
C ASP A 233 -11.34 -43.52 -0.37
N THR A 234 -11.52 -43.57 -1.68
CA THR A 234 -10.91 -44.58 -2.54
C THR A 234 -10.47 -43.92 -3.83
N LEU A 235 -9.26 -43.32 -3.84
CA LEU A 235 -8.32 -43.37 -4.97
C LEU A 235 -7.04 -42.57 -4.64
N SER A 236 -5.91 -43.29 -4.72
CA SER A 236 -4.55 -42.79 -5.00
C SER A 236 -3.70 -42.27 -3.82
N LEU A 237 -3.11 -43.21 -3.07
CA LEU A 237 -1.90 -43.03 -2.25
C LEU A 237 -0.63 -42.97 -3.11
N SER A 238 -0.65 -42.18 -4.18
CA SER A 238 0.54 -41.93 -5.00
C SER A 238 0.38 -40.62 -5.74
N ASP A 239 1.35 -39.73 -5.54
CA ASP A 239 1.43 -38.32 -5.95
C ASP A 239 0.77 -37.37 -4.94
N GLU A 240 1.61 -36.61 -4.20
CA GLU A 240 1.21 -35.35 -3.57
C GLU A 240 0.84 -34.37 -4.69
N SER A 241 -0.28 -34.62 -5.36
CA SER A 241 -0.68 -33.85 -6.52
C SER A 241 -0.98 -32.43 -6.06
N LEU A 242 -0.11 -31.49 -6.43
CA LEU A 242 -0.30 -30.07 -6.25
C LEU A 242 -1.52 -29.64 -7.08
N ASP A 243 -2.71 -29.71 -6.50
CA ASP A 243 -3.93 -29.19 -7.12
C ASP A 243 -4.08 -27.70 -6.76
N ILE A 244 -3.34 -26.87 -7.50
CA ILE A 244 -3.32 -25.42 -7.33
C ILE A 244 -4.54 -24.80 -8.04
N LYS A 245 -5.40 -24.13 -7.26
CA LYS A 245 -6.57 -23.41 -7.76
C LYS A 245 -6.48 -21.93 -7.44
N ALA A 246 -6.66 -21.09 -8.45
CA ALA A 246 -6.87 -19.66 -8.29
C ALA A 246 -8.37 -19.33 -8.37
N THR A 247 -8.94 -18.81 -7.28
CA THR A 247 -10.37 -18.46 -7.21
C THR A 247 -10.50 -16.96 -6.98
N ARG A 248 -11.35 -16.28 -7.76
CA ARG A 248 -11.65 -14.85 -7.50
C ARG A 248 -12.17 -14.68 -6.09
N TYR A 249 -11.77 -13.60 -5.42
CA TYR A 249 -12.12 -13.32 -4.03
C TYR A 249 -13.61 -13.45 -3.77
N ARG A 250 -14.45 -12.80 -4.59
CA ARG A 250 -15.91 -12.87 -4.47
C ARG A 250 -16.47 -14.30 -4.49
N ALA A 251 -15.95 -15.14 -5.38
CA ALA A 251 -16.37 -16.54 -5.46
C ALA A 251 -15.87 -17.35 -4.25
N PHE A 252 -14.68 -17.00 -3.74
CA PHE A 252 -14.14 -17.60 -2.52
C PHE A 252 -14.98 -17.24 -1.29
N VAL A 253 -15.33 -15.97 -1.09
CA VAL A 253 -16.23 -15.51 -0.01
C VAL A 253 -17.59 -16.20 -0.10
N GLY A 254 -18.18 -16.28 -1.30
CA GLY A 254 -19.48 -16.95 -1.49
C GLY A 254 -19.48 -18.45 -1.17
N ALA A 255 -18.33 -19.12 -1.29
CA ALA A 255 -18.17 -20.52 -0.94
C ALA A 255 -17.91 -20.76 0.57
N HIS A 256 -17.64 -19.70 1.36
CA HIS A 256 -17.35 -19.77 2.80
C HIS A 256 -18.39 -18.98 3.63
N PRO A 257 -19.68 -19.37 3.61
CA PRO A 257 -20.77 -18.60 4.24
C PRO A 257 -20.72 -18.56 5.77
N LYS A 258 -19.80 -19.29 6.41
CA LYS A 258 -19.61 -19.31 7.88
C LYS A 258 -18.71 -18.19 8.40
N GLN A 259 -18.05 -17.43 7.53
CA GLN A 259 -17.18 -16.32 7.93
C GLN A 259 -18.00 -15.04 8.16
N THR A 260 -17.83 -14.43 9.34
CA THR A 260 -18.64 -13.32 9.85
C THR A 260 -18.28 -11.95 9.26
N ASN A 261 -17.14 -11.81 8.56
CA ASN A 261 -16.68 -10.54 7.99
C ASN A 261 -16.17 -10.75 6.55
N TYR A 262 -16.46 -9.79 5.66
CA TYR A 262 -15.97 -9.76 4.28
C TYR A 262 -14.44 -9.85 4.19
N PHE A 263 -13.68 -9.31 5.15
CA PHE A 263 -12.20 -9.38 5.15
C PHE A 263 -11.64 -10.64 5.82
N GLN A 264 -12.45 -11.37 6.59
CA GLN A 264 -12.00 -12.56 7.31
C GLN A 264 -11.34 -13.60 6.39
N PRO A 265 -11.90 -13.97 5.22
CA PRO A 265 -11.27 -14.96 4.35
C PRO A 265 -9.83 -14.63 3.90
N VAL A 266 -9.53 -13.35 3.62
CA VAL A 266 -8.17 -12.96 3.25
C VAL A 266 -7.24 -12.94 4.46
N LEU A 267 -7.71 -12.47 5.61
CA LEU A 267 -6.93 -12.45 6.86
C LEU A 267 -6.62 -13.87 7.35
N ASP A 268 -7.60 -14.77 7.31
CA ASP A 268 -7.44 -16.19 7.63
C ASP A 268 -6.41 -16.84 6.69
N ARG A 269 -6.51 -16.55 5.39
CA ARG A 269 -5.63 -17.15 4.39
C ARG A 269 -4.18 -16.69 4.54
N LEU A 270 -3.99 -15.41 4.85
CA LEU A 270 -2.70 -14.82 5.16
C LEU A 270 -2.22 -15.15 6.59
N GLN A 271 -3.06 -15.82 7.39
CA GLN A 271 -2.79 -16.13 8.80
C GLN A 271 -2.36 -14.88 9.57
N VAL A 272 -3.05 -13.76 9.33
CA VAL A 272 -2.76 -12.50 10.00
C VAL A 272 -3.13 -12.65 11.47
N VAL A 273 -2.11 -12.72 12.32
CA VAL A 273 -2.26 -12.65 13.76
C VAL A 273 -1.91 -11.21 14.17
N PRO A 274 -2.82 -10.47 14.83
CA PRO A 274 -2.50 -9.15 15.39
C PRO A 274 -1.25 -9.21 16.27
N SER A 275 -0.44 -8.15 16.27
CA SER A 275 0.73 -8.09 17.16
C SER A 275 0.27 -8.15 18.62
N ARG A 276 1.06 -8.81 19.47
CA ARG A 276 0.86 -8.83 20.93
C ARG A 276 0.97 -7.44 21.56
N PHE A 277 1.44 -6.45 20.81
CA PHE A 277 1.64 -5.05 21.23
C PHE A 277 0.73 -4.05 20.50
N ASP A 278 -0.13 -4.48 19.57
CA ASP A 278 -1.08 -3.58 18.84
C ASP A 278 -2.36 -3.29 19.67
N ILE A 279 -2.24 -3.14 20.99
CA ILE A 279 -3.38 -3.13 21.94
C ILE A 279 -4.01 -1.73 22.13
N ASP A 280 -3.46 -0.67 21.54
CA ASP A 280 -3.72 0.69 22.05
C ASP A 280 -4.74 1.54 21.28
N ARG A 281 -5.47 1.01 20.29
CA ARG A 281 -6.56 1.78 19.64
C ARG A 281 -7.93 1.28 20.07
N SER A 282 -8.59 2.09 20.88
CA SER A 282 -10.01 1.93 21.25
C SER A 282 -10.85 1.88 19.98
N SER A 283 -11.51 0.74 19.71
CA SER A 283 -12.36 0.58 18.52
C SER A 283 -13.83 0.79 18.88
N ILE A 284 -14.57 1.49 18.01
CA ILE A 284 -16.02 1.62 18.14
C ILE A 284 -16.69 0.57 17.27
N ILE A 285 -17.44 -0.33 17.91
CA ILE A 285 -18.21 -1.36 17.25
C ILE A 285 -19.64 -0.87 17.11
N VAL A 286 -20.11 -0.73 15.88
CA VAL A 286 -21.48 -0.29 15.57
C VAL A 286 -22.34 -1.49 15.21
N GLU A 287 -23.65 -1.40 15.40
CA GLU A 287 -24.58 -2.51 15.28
C GLU A 287 -24.50 -3.23 13.93
N GLY A 288 -24.42 -2.49 12.84
CA GLY A 288 -24.41 -3.05 11.49
C GLY A 288 -23.68 -2.23 10.44
N LYS A 289 -23.73 -2.77 9.22
CA LYS A 289 -23.12 -2.13 8.05
C LYS A 289 -23.75 -0.78 7.72
N SER A 290 -25.05 -0.58 7.98
CA SER A 290 -25.74 0.68 7.67
C SER A 290 -25.06 1.81 8.43
N ASP A 291 -24.92 1.60 9.74
CA ASP A 291 -24.39 2.59 10.68
C ASP A 291 -22.95 2.92 10.37
N TYR A 292 -22.16 1.90 10.04
CA TYR A 292 -20.78 2.09 9.58
C TYR A 292 -20.71 3.03 8.37
N TYR A 293 -21.49 2.81 7.30
CA TYR A 293 -21.39 3.66 6.11
C TYR A 293 -21.92 5.08 6.35
N VAL A 294 -23.00 5.24 7.13
CA VAL A 294 -23.54 6.56 7.49
C VAL A 294 -22.52 7.35 8.30
N LEU A 295 -21.91 6.74 9.33
CA LEU A 295 -20.91 7.40 10.18
C LEU A 295 -19.62 7.67 9.42
N ARG A 296 -19.17 6.76 8.54
CA ARG A 296 -17.99 6.99 7.70
C ARG A 296 -18.20 8.14 6.72
N TYR A 297 -19.41 8.30 6.19
CA TYR A 297 -19.75 9.44 5.34
C TYR A 297 -19.73 10.73 6.16
N ALA A 298 -20.36 10.75 7.33
CA ALA A 298 -20.35 11.89 8.24
C ALA A 298 -18.92 12.30 8.64
N MET A 299 -18.06 11.33 8.96
CA MET A 299 -16.65 11.57 9.25
C MET A 299 -15.93 12.27 8.09
N ARG A 300 -16.15 11.82 6.85
CA ARG A 300 -15.55 12.48 5.67
C ARG A 300 -16.13 13.88 5.44
N LEU A 301 -17.44 14.05 5.60
CA LEU A 301 -18.12 15.33 5.42
C LEU A 301 -17.67 16.37 6.46
N LEU A 302 -17.42 15.93 7.70
CA LEU A 302 -17.06 16.77 8.84
C LEU A 302 -15.54 16.80 9.11
N GLU A 303 -14.73 16.21 8.22
CA GLU A 303 -13.27 16.14 8.31
C GLU A 303 -12.73 15.50 9.62
N VAL A 304 -13.41 14.47 10.12
CA VAL A 304 -13.02 13.68 11.30
C VAL A 304 -12.27 12.41 10.86
N THR A 305 -11.02 12.22 11.29
CA THR A 305 -10.17 11.11 10.83
C THR A 305 -9.83 10.05 11.88
N ASP A 306 -10.10 10.31 13.16
CA ASP A 306 -9.47 9.57 14.27
C ASP A 306 -10.39 8.59 15.00
N ILE A 307 -11.54 8.25 14.41
CA ILE A 307 -12.49 7.29 15.00
C ILE A 307 -12.44 5.94 14.25
N PRO A 308 -11.84 4.89 14.83
CA PRO A 308 -11.84 3.55 14.25
C PRO A 308 -13.21 2.88 14.41
N LEU A 309 -13.94 2.74 13.31
CA LEU A 309 -15.27 2.10 13.26
C LEU A 309 -15.19 0.65 12.74
N ILE A 310 -15.90 -0.27 13.39
CA ILE A 310 -16.05 -1.67 12.98
C ILE A 310 -17.55 -2.02 12.91
N PRO A 311 -18.08 -2.52 11.77
CA PRO A 311 -19.47 -2.96 11.68
C PRO A 311 -19.69 -4.34 12.32
N GLY A 312 -20.77 -4.48 13.08
CA GLY A 312 -21.32 -5.74 13.55
C GLY A 312 -22.30 -6.42 12.58
N LEU A 313 -22.98 -7.45 13.08
CA LEU A 313 -24.02 -8.21 12.37
C LEU A 313 -25.39 -8.13 13.08
N GLY A 314 -25.66 -7.02 13.77
CA GLY A 314 -26.87 -6.77 14.57
C GLY A 314 -26.62 -6.88 16.08
N ALA A 315 -27.49 -6.27 16.88
CA ALA A 315 -27.33 -6.13 18.34
C ALA A 315 -26.99 -7.45 19.05
N GLY A 316 -27.64 -8.56 18.69
CA GLY A 316 -27.45 -9.87 19.32
C GLY A 316 -26.13 -10.61 18.98
N THR A 317 -25.29 -10.06 18.09
CA THR A 317 -24.07 -10.74 17.58
C THR A 317 -22.78 -10.29 18.26
N PHE A 318 -22.86 -9.32 19.18
CA PHE A 318 -21.67 -8.76 19.81
C PHE A 318 -20.98 -9.71 20.80
N GLY A 319 -21.64 -10.76 21.30
CA GLY A 319 -21.05 -11.64 22.31
C GLY A 319 -19.68 -12.23 21.94
N ALA A 320 -19.51 -12.64 20.67
CA ALA A 320 -18.21 -13.14 20.20
C ALA A 320 -17.15 -12.02 20.11
N LEU A 321 -17.55 -10.81 19.71
CA LEU A 321 -16.67 -9.65 19.66
C LEU A 321 -16.28 -9.20 21.07
N VAL A 322 -17.24 -9.08 21.98
CA VAL A 322 -17.02 -8.77 23.40
C VAL A 322 -16.04 -9.77 24.01
N ALA A 323 -16.28 -11.08 23.84
CA ALA A 323 -15.41 -12.13 24.36
C ALA A 323 -13.98 -12.05 23.80
N LEU A 324 -13.84 -11.80 22.50
CA LEU A 324 -12.54 -11.68 21.83
C LEU A 324 -11.75 -10.49 22.37
N HIS A 325 -12.39 -9.33 22.45
CA HIS A 325 -11.75 -8.10 22.88
C HIS A 325 -11.42 -8.14 24.38
N LEU A 326 -12.28 -8.75 25.22
CA LEU A 326 -11.98 -9.00 26.64
C LEU A 326 -10.81 -9.98 26.80
N GLY A 327 -10.82 -11.08 26.06
CA GLY A 327 -9.75 -12.08 26.09
C GLY A 327 -8.39 -11.51 25.65
N TRP A 328 -8.41 -10.45 24.84
CA TRP A 328 -7.21 -9.79 24.31
C TRP A 328 -6.87 -8.46 25.00
N GLY A 329 -7.67 -8.01 25.97
CA GLY A 329 -7.44 -6.75 26.68
C GLY A 329 -7.54 -5.51 25.79
N LEU A 330 -8.33 -5.57 24.72
CA LEU A 330 -8.52 -4.46 23.80
C LEU A 330 -9.51 -3.44 24.37
N LYS A 331 -9.21 -2.14 24.20
CA LYS A 331 -10.15 -1.06 24.52
C LYS A 331 -11.29 -1.04 23.48
N MET A 332 -12.54 -0.94 23.93
CA MET A 332 -13.69 -1.02 23.04
C MET A 332 -14.88 -0.21 23.54
N LEU A 333 -15.59 0.40 22.59
CA LEU A 333 -16.86 1.06 22.81
C LEU A 333 -17.90 0.46 21.85
N PHE A 334 -19.00 -0.08 22.36
CA PHE A 334 -20.11 -0.53 21.53
C PHE A 334 -21.17 0.57 21.40
N LEU A 335 -21.63 0.80 20.18
CA LEU A 335 -22.77 1.65 19.87
C LEU A 335 -23.92 0.79 19.35
N LEU A 336 -25.01 0.72 20.11
CA LEU A 336 -26.25 0.03 19.75
C LEU A 336 -27.33 1.04 19.34
N ASP A 337 -28.34 0.57 18.61
CA ASP A 337 -29.57 1.31 18.44
C ASP A 337 -30.24 1.58 19.81
N GLY A 338 -30.91 2.72 19.92
CA GLY A 338 -31.63 3.20 21.11
C GLY A 338 -33.04 2.60 21.27
N ASP A 339 -33.37 1.62 20.44
CA ASP A 339 -34.63 0.92 20.46
C ASP A 339 -34.73 -0.05 21.67
N LYS A 340 -35.85 -0.76 21.77
CA LYS A 340 -36.07 -1.68 22.89
C LYS A 340 -35.11 -2.88 22.84
N GLU A 341 -34.75 -3.35 21.65
CA GLU A 341 -33.87 -4.50 21.47
C GLU A 341 -32.43 -4.14 21.85
N GLY A 342 -31.89 -3.03 21.33
CA GLY A 342 -30.56 -2.52 21.65
C GLY A 342 -30.36 -2.23 23.13
N LYS A 343 -31.37 -1.68 23.82
CA LYS A 343 -31.32 -1.48 25.29
C LYS A 343 -31.27 -2.80 26.07
N VAL A 344 -32.05 -3.80 25.66
CA VAL A 344 -32.03 -5.14 26.29
C VAL A 344 -30.69 -5.82 26.07
N GLU A 345 -30.14 -5.70 24.86
CA GLU A 345 -28.85 -6.28 24.48
C GLU A 345 -27.67 -5.61 25.20
N ARG A 346 -27.66 -4.27 25.30
CA ARG A 346 -26.70 -3.51 26.13
C ARG A 346 -26.66 -4.06 27.55
N GLU A 347 -27.83 -4.17 28.19
CA GLU A 347 -27.97 -4.66 29.55
C GLU A 347 -27.57 -6.13 29.70
N ARG A 348 -27.82 -6.96 28.68
CA ARG A 348 -27.37 -8.35 28.63
C ARG A 348 -25.86 -8.43 28.62
N TYR A 349 -25.19 -7.70 27.73
CA TYR A 349 -23.73 -7.76 27.60
C TYR A 349 -22.99 -7.19 28.81
N ILE A 350 -23.48 -6.11 29.41
CA ILE A 350 -22.94 -5.57 30.67
C ILE A 350 -22.96 -6.65 31.77
N ARG A 351 -24.09 -7.36 31.93
CA ARG A 351 -24.23 -8.40 32.96
C ARG A 351 -23.44 -9.67 32.64
N GLU A 352 -23.50 -10.15 31.40
CA GLU A 352 -22.91 -11.43 31.00
C GLU A 352 -21.39 -11.39 30.94
N TYR A 353 -20.83 -10.24 30.52
CA TYR A 353 -19.39 -10.08 30.32
C TYR A 353 -18.71 -9.17 31.35
N GLY A 354 -19.48 -8.59 32.29
CA GLY A 354 -18.94 -7.71 33.33
C GLY A 354 -18.34 -6.42 32.78
N LEU A 355 -18.89 -5.89 31.69
CA LEU A 355 -18.42 -4.64 31.08
C LEU A 355 -18.81 -3.44 31.95
N SER A 356 -18.00 -2.38 31.91
CA SER A 356 -18.39 -1.08 32.46
C SER A 356 -19.49 -0.46 31.61
N GLU A 357 -20.41 0.28 32.24
CA GLU A 357 -21.44 1.05 31.53
C GLU A 357 -20.84 2.08 30.55
N SER A 358 -19.58 2.49 30.75
CA SER A 358 -18.86 3.37 29.83
C SER A 358 -18.59 2.74 28.47
N ASN A 359 -18.38 1.42 28.43
CA ASN A 359 -18.01 0.67 27.22
C ASN A 359 -19.19 0.35 26.30
N MET A 360 -20.43 0.66 26.72
CA MET A 360 -21.62 0.45 25.90
C MET A 360 -22.54 1.67 25.93
N ALA A 361 -22.76 2.25 24.75
CA ALA A 361 -23.68 3.35 24.52
C ALA A 361 -24.82 2.91 23.60
N THR A 362 -26.00 3.45 23.81
CA THR A 362 -27.03 3.49 22.77
C THR A 362 -27.01 4.87 22.11
N ILE A 363 -27.42 4.94 20.84
CA ILE A 363 -27.36 6.20 20.08
C ILE A 363 -28.22 7.32 20.69
N ASP A 364 -29.31 6.98 21.38
CA ASP A 364 -30.17 7.93 22.09
C ASP A 364 -29.53 8.53 23.35
N GLU A 365 -28.52 7.86 23.93
CA GLU A 365 -27.68 8.45 24.99
C GLU A 365 -26.75 9.55 24.46
N LEU A 366 -26.46 9.55 23.16
CA LEU A 366 -25.61 10.56 22.51
C LEU A 366 -26.45 11.70 21.94
N VAL A 367 -27.63 11.39 21.38
CA VAL A 367 -28.56 12.36 20.80
C VAL A 367 -30.00 11.93 21.11
N SER A 368 -30.73 12.72 21.91
CA SER A 368 -32.04 12.34 22.48
C SER A 368 -33.14 11.98 21.47
N ASP A 369 -33.03 12.46 20.24
CA ASP A 369 -34.06 12.32 19.19
C ASP A 369 -33.63 11.36 18.06
N VAL A 370 -32.64 10.50 18.34
CA VAL A 370 -32.10 9.51 17.40
C VAL A 370 -32.17 8.15 18.07
N SER A 371 -32.99 7.23 17.53
CA SER A 371 -33.09 5.86 18.04
C SER A 371 -32.40 4.86 17.13
N GLU A 372 -32.39 5.09 15.82
CA GLU A 372 -31.61 4.33 14.85
C GLU A 372 -30.68 5.27 14.06
N ILE A 373 -29.63 4.74 13.42
CA ILE A 373 -28.72 5.58 12.63
C ILE A 373 -29.45 6.36 11.52
N GLU A 374 -30.53 5.80 10.97
CA GLU A 374 -31.31 6.45 9.93
C GLU A 374 -32.05 7.71 10.41
N ASP A 375 -32.20 7.92 11.73
CA ASP A 375 -32.80 9.12 12.32
C ASP A 375 -31.87 10.34 12.30
N LEU A 376 -30.59 10.13 11.95
CA LEU A 376 -29.66 11.22 11.60
C LEU A 376 -30.15 12.00 10.37
N LEU A 377 -30.88 11.34 9.48
CA LEU A 377 -31.41 11.97 8.28
C LEU A 377 -32.69 12.74 8.62
N ASP A 378 -32.72 14.04 8.35
CA ASP A 378 -33.97 14.80 8.34
C ASP A 378 -34.74 14.60 7.02
N ASP A 379 -35.94 15.20 6.89
CA ASP A 379 -36.72 15.10 5.66
C ASP A 379 -36.03 15.75 4.45
N GLY A 380 -35.15 16.74 4.67
CA GLY A 380 -34.35 17.37 3.63
C GLY A 380 -33.29 16.42 3.08
N ALA A 381 -32.51 15.80 3.96
CA ALA A 381 -31.51 14.79 3.65
C ALA A 381 -32.12 13.59 2.92
N ARG A 382 -33.27 13.08 3.41
CA ARG A 382 -34.01 12.02 2.72
C ARG A 382 -34.48 12.45 1.32
N GLY A 383 -34.87 13.72 1.16
CA GLY A 383 -35.26 14.29 -0.14
C GLY A 383 -34.09 14.33 -1.14
N ILE A 384 -32.89 14.68 -0.69
CA ILE A 384 -31.67 14.66 -1.52
C ILE A 384 -31.37 13.22 -1.96
N ILE A 385 -31.36 12.27 -1.01
CA ILE A 385 -31.11 10.86 -1.30
C ILE A 385 -32.13 10.31 -2.30
N SER A 386 -33.42 10.59 -2.12
CA SER A 386 -34.48 10.19 -3.06
C SER A 386 -34.25 10.76 -4.46
N LYS A 387 -33.84 12.02 -4.57
CA LYS A 387 -33.59 12.67 -5.86
C LYS A 387 -32.38 12.07 -6.58
N GLU A 388 -31.30 11.80 -5.85
CA GLU A 388 -30.08 11.23 -6.44
C GLU A 388 -30.23 9.76 -6.84
N LEU A 389 -31.07 9.00 -6.12
CA LEU A 389 -31.37 7.60 -6.43
C LEU A 389 -32.58 7.44 -7.38
N ASP A 390 -33.15 8.53 -7.89
CA ASP A 390 -34.36 8.53 -8.75
C ASP A 390 -35.56 7.77 -8.14
N LEU A 391 -35.79 7.97 -6.84
CA LEU A 391 -36.85 7.30 -6.08
C LEU A 391 -38.13 8.14 -6.04
N SER A 392 -39.27 7.49 -6.30
CA SER A 392 -40.61 8.09 -6.22
C SER A 392 -41.18 8.15 -4.79
N LYS A 393 -40.52 7.52 -3.82
CA LYS A 393 -40.93 7.43 -2.41
C LYS A 393 -39.76 7.76 -1.48
N LYS A 394 -40.05 7.92 -0.18
CA LYS A 394 -39.01 8.02 0.86
C LYS A 394 -38.09 6.78 0.81
N PRO A 395 -36.78 6.96 0.98
CA PRO A 395 -35.82 5.88 0.81
C PRO A 395 -35.91 4.90 1.98
N THR A 396 -35.82 3.61 1.68
CA THR A 396 -35.73 2.51 2.64
C THR A 396 -34.33 2.42 3.27
N LYS A 397 -34.20 1.72 4.41
CA LYS A 397 -32.90 1.44 5.07
C LYS A 397 -31.85 0.86 4.11
N LYS A 398 -32.26 -0.01 3.17
CA LYS A 398 -31.37 -0.57 2.14
C LYS A 398 -30.91 0.47 1.11
N GLU A 399 -31.81 1.37 0.70
CA GLU A 399 -31.50 2.43 -0.28
C GLU A 399 -30.63 3.52 0.35
N ILE A 400 -30.88 3.89 1.60
CA ILE A 400 -30.02 4.78 2.39
C ILE A 400 -28.62 4.19 2.50
N SER A 401 -28.51 2.92 2.92
CA SER A 401 -27.22 2.24 3.01
C SER A 401 -26.48 2.19 1.66
N ARG A 402 -27.21 1.94 0.57
CA ARG A 402 -26.67 1.95 -0.80
C ARG A 402 -26.15 3.33 -1.21
N TYR A 403 -26.89 4.39 -0.93
CA TYR A 403 -26.48 5.77 -1.23
C TYR A 403 -25.11 6.09 -0.60
N PHE A 404 -24.99 5.88 0.72
CA PHE A 404 -23.75 6.19 1.44
C PHE A 404 -22.58 5.34 0.97
N GLN A 405 -22.82 4.07 0.62
CA GLN A 405 -21.82 3.17 0.05
C GLN A 405 -21.29 3.67 -1.31
N GLU A 406 -22.20 4.00 -2.24
CA GLU A 406 -21.84 4.45 -3.58
C GLU A 406 -21.03 5.76 -3.54
N ARG A 407 -21.47 6.72 -2.70
CA ARG A 407 -20.79 8.02 -2.55
C ARG A 407 -19.41 7.90 -1.90
N LEU A 408 -19.28 7.09 -0.85
CA LEU A 408 -17.98 6.81 -0.23
C LEU A 408 -17.01 6.10 -1.19
N ALA A 409 -17.51 5.21 -2.05
CA ALA A 409 -16.69 4.50 -3.03
C ALA A 409 -16.18 5.41 -4.16
N GLN A 410 -16.94 6.45 -4.51
CA GLN A 410 -16.59 7.43 -5.55
C GLN A 410 -15.79 8.63 -5.01
N ASP A 411 -15.62 8.74 -3.69
CA ASP A 411 -15.06 9.92 -3.00
C ASP A 411 -15.87 11.21 -3.27
N GLU A 412 -17.16 11.05 -3.56
CA GLU A 412 -18.10 12.14 -3.83
C GLU A 412 -18.93 12.45 -2.58
N ILE A 413 -18.36 13.25 -1.68
CA ILE A 413 -19.02 13.64 -0.43
C ILE A 413 -19.72 14.99 -0.62
N SER A 414 -21.03 15.01 -0.40
CA SER A 414 -21.89 16.16 -0.58
C SER A 414 -22.64 16.48 0.72
N ALA A 415 -22.98 17.75 0.93
CA ALA A 415 -23.77 18.14 2.09
C ALA A 415 -25.20 17.60 1.96
N LEU A 416 -25.69 16.93 3.00
CA LEU A 416 -27.06 16.40 3.06
C LEU A 416 -28.05 17.34 3.76
N GLY A 417 -27.57 18.45 4.33
CA GLY A 417 -28.36 19.46 5.02
C GLY A 417 -27.88 19.67 6.45
N SER A 418 -28.19 20.85 7.01
CA SER A 418 -27.70 21.25 8.34
C SER A 418 -28.19 20.34 9.46
N GLY A 419 -29.40 19.77 9.35
CA GLY A 419 -29.93 18.86 10.36
C GLY A 419 -29.18 17.53 10.43
N PHE A 420 -28.71 16.99 9.30
CA PHE A 420 -27.83 15.82 9.29
C PHE A 420 -26.47 16.16 9.90
N ASP A 421 -25.87 17.29 9.50
CA ASP A 421 -24.55 17.72 9.97
C ASP A 421 -24.51 17.94 11.48
N GLU A 422 -25.54 18.58 12.05
CA GLU A 422 -25.67 18.82 13.49
C GLU A 422 -25.77 17.52 14.28
N LYS A 423 -26.69 16.62 13.88
CA LYS A 423 -26.88 15.33 14.56
C LYS A 423 -25.63 14.44 14.43
N ALA A 424 -25.06 14.36 13.23
CA ALA A 424 -23.86 13.56 12.99
C ALA A 424 -22.66 14.09 13.77
N ARG A 425 -22.47 15.41 13.86
CA ARG A 425 -21.43 16.03 14.68
C ARG A 425 -21.61 15.70 16.17
N ALA A 426 -22.84 15.75 16.67
CA ALA A 426 -23.16 15.41 18.05
C ALA A 426 -22.83 13.94 18.37
N VAL A 427 -23.22 12.99 17.50
CA VAL A 427 -22.85 11.57 17.65
C VAL A 427 -21.33 11.40 17.64
N LEU A 428 -20.62 11.94 16.65
CA LEU A 428 -19.17 11.77 16.54
C LEU A 428 -18.42 12.39 17.74
N SER A 429 -18.87 13.55 18.23
CA SER A 429 -18.29 14.20 19.40
C SER A 429 -18.55 13.44 20.69
N GLY A 430 -19.76 12.89 20.86
CA GLY A 430 -20.10 12.05 22.01
C GLY A 430 -19.30 10.74 22.03
N LEU A 431 -19.10 10.13 20.86
CA LEU A 431 -18.24 8.96 20.71
C LEU A 431 -16.78 9.27 21.04
N GLN A 432 -16.24 10.37 20.52
CA GLN A 432 -14.87 10.80 20.82
C GLN A 432 -14.67 11.07 22.31
N GLN A 433 -15.61 11.77 22.95
CA GLN A 433 -15.54 12.06 24.39
C GLN A 433 -15.51 10.77 25.24
N ARG A 434 -16.30 9.76 24.85
CA ARG A 434 -16.29 8.46 25.54
C ARG A 434 -14.96 7.73 25.33
N LEU A 435 -14.40 7.74 24.13
CA LEU A 435 -13.07 7.19 23.85
C LEU A 435 -11.99 7.88 24.69
N ASP A 436 -11.97 9.21 24.74
CA ASP A 436 -10.97 10.00 25.47
C ASP A 436 -11.08 9.79 26.99
N SER A 437 -12.30 9.59 27.51
CA SER A 437 -12.54 9.35 28.94
C SER A 437 -11.98 8.02 29.45
N GLU A 438 -11.90 7.00 28.57
CA GLU A 438 -11.28 5.71 28.89
C GLU A 438 -9.74 5.78 28.82
N GLU A 439 -9.19 6.61 27.92
CA GLU A 439 -7.74 6.83 27.85
C GLU A 439 -7.20 7.51 29.13
N GLY A 440 -7.95 8.44 29.71
CA GLY A 440 -7.56 9.15 30.94
C GLY A 440 -7.55 8.31 32.23
N GLN A 441 -8.32 7.22 32.30
CA GLN A 441 -8.35 6.33 33.48
C GLN A 441 -7.19 5.32 33.52
N GLY A 442 -6.61 4.99 32.37
CA GLY A 442 -5.47 4.07 32.29
C GLY A 442 -4.15 4.65 32.78
N ASP A 443 -3.98 5.99 32.71
CA ASP A 443 -2.72 6.65 33.05
C ASP A 443 -2.59 6.96 34.56
N SER A 444 -3.70 7.01 35.31
CA SER A 444 -3.67 7.19 36.77
C SER A 444 -3.27 5.95 37.57
N MET A 445 -3.16 4.78 36.91
CA MET A 445 -2.70 3.52 37.54
C MET A 445 -1.23 3.20 37.28
N ARG A 446 -0.49 4.05 36.55
CA ARG A 446 0.96 3.92 36.40
C ARG A 446 1.66 4.74 37.48
N GLU A 447 1.86 4.15 38.66
CA GLU A 447 2.85 4.69 39.60
C GLU A 447 4.21 4.80 38.90
N PRO A 448 4.95 5.92 39.08
CA PRO A 448 6.25 6.08 38.46
C PRO A 448 7.22 5.06 39.06
N VAL A 449 7.69 4.13 38.23
CA VAL A 449 8.74 3.18 38.58
C VAL A 449 9.97 3.97 39.05
N SER A 450 10.31 3.79 40.33
CA SER A 450 11.45 4.44 40.97
C SER A 450 12.73 4.12 40.20
N GLN A 451 13.45 5.15 39.76
CA GLN A 451 14.79 5.01 39.20
C GLN A 451 15.70 4.30 40.22
N HIS A 452 16.13 3.07 39.92
CA HIS A 452 17.20 2.42 40.65
C HIS A 452 18.50 3.18 40.38
N LYS A 453 19.01 3.80 41.45
CA LYS A 453 20.38 4.32 41.55
C LYS A 453 21.37 3.19 41.29
N GLU A 454 22.25 3.38 40.30
CA GLU A 454 23.52 2.65 40.21
C GLU A 454 24.35 2.94 41.47
N GLU A 455 24.44 1.98 42.38
CA GLU A 455 25.51 1.93 43.38
C GLU A 455 26.79 1.46 42.68
N LYS A 456 27.71 2.39 42.44
CA LYS A 456 29.13 2.09 42.29
C LYS A 456 29.70 1.63 43.63
N ARG A 457 30.38 0.48 43.65
CA ARG A 457 31.38 0.09 44.67
C ARG A 457 32.39 -0.88 44.04
N PRO A 458 33.58 -1.02 44.65
CA PRO A 458 34.71 -0.09 44.68
C PRO A 458 35.77 -0.45 43.64
#